data_AF-A0A975MLK1-F1
#
_entry.id   AF-A0A975MLK1-F1
#
_cell.length_a   1.000
_cell.length_b   1.000
_cell.length_c   1.000
_cell.angle_alpha   90.00
_cell.angle_beta   90.00
_cell.angle_gamma   90.00
#
_symmetry.space_group_name_H-M   'P 1'
#
loop_
_entity.id
_entity.type
_entity.pdbx_description
1 polymer ?
#
loop_
_entity_poly.entity_id
_entity_poly.type
_entity_poly.pdbx_seq_one_letter_code
_entity_poly.pdbx_strand_id
1 'polypeptide(L)' 'MRIRVSDILQMLGEGVSSDEILLDFPVLEIQDIQACLLYAARRANLERLAA' A
#
# COMPACT_ATOMS: atom_id res chain seq x y z
N MET A 1 10.33 13.14 4.20
CA MET A 1 10.18 12.38 2.94
C MET A 1 8.71 12.46 2.51
N ARG A 2 8.38 12.57 1.21
CA ARG A 2 6.99 12.47 0.73
C ARG A 2 6.91 11.36 -0.31
N ILE A 3 6.31 10.24 0.06
CA ILE A 3 5.92 9.17 -0.86
C ILE A 3 4.43 9.30 -1.14
N ARG A 4 4.00 9.10 -2.38
CA ARG A 4 2.57 9.13 -2.71
C ARG A 4 1.98 7.74 -2.55
N VAL A 5 0.70 7.70 -2.19
CA VAL A 5 -0.08 6.44 -2.15
C VAL A 5 0.02 5.69 -3.48
N SER A 6 0.01 6.39 -4.61
CA SER A 6 0.16 5.78 -5.94
C SER A 6 1.48 5.06 -6.13
N ASP A 7 2.58 5.59 -5.58
CA ASP A 7 3.91 4.98 -5.71
C ASP A 7 3.97 3.66 -4.93
N ILE A 8 3.42 3.65 -3.70
CA ILE A 8 3.30 2.43 -2.87
C ILE A 8 2.47 1.36 -3.59
N LEU A 9 1.31 1.75 -4.13
CA LEU A 9 0.43 0.82 -4.84
C LEU A 9 1.06 0.28 -6.13
N GLN A 10 1.85 1.09 -6.83
CA GLN A 10 2.57 0.65 -8.02
C GLN A 10 3.63 -0.41 -7.67
N MET A 11 4.46 -0.16 -6.65
CA MET A 11 5.47 -1.13 -6.20
C MET A 11 4.82 -2.47 -5.79
N LEU A 12 3.73 -2.40 -5.02
CA LEU A 12 2.97 -3.61 -4.64
C LEU A 12 2.39 -4.33 -5.87
N GLY A 13 1.91 -3.58 -6.87
CA GLY A 13 1.42 -4.13 -8.13
C GLY A 13 2.52 -4.76 -9.01
N GLU A 14 3.76 -4.28 -8.89
CA GLU A 14 4.96 -4.84 -9.53
C GLU A 14 5.51 -6.07 -8.79
N GLY A 15 4.95 -6.42 -7.62
CA GLY A 15 5.33 -7.58 -6.82
C GLY A 15 6.39 -7.31 -5.75
N VAL A 16 6.75 -6.04 -5.52
CA VAL A 16 7.64 -5.66 -4.40
C VAL A 16 6.95 -5.99 -3.08
N SER A 17 7.68 -6.63 -2.17
CA SER A 17 7.10 -7.02 -0.89
C SER A 17 6.97 -5.84 0.07
N SER A 18 6.01 -5.91 1.00
CA SER A 18 5.86 -4.87 2.04
C SER A 18 7.13 -4.70 2.88
N ASP A 19 7.88 -5.78 3.12
CA ASP A 19 9.12 -5.77 3.91
C ASP A 19 10.24 -4.99 3.18
N GLU A 20 10.38 -5.21 1.87
CA GLU A 20 11.30 -4.46 1.01
C GLU A 20 10.93 -2.97 0.97
N ILE A 21 9.64 -2.63 0.85
CA ILE A 21 9.17 -1.24 0.89
C ILE A 21 9.53 -0.58 2.23
N LEU A 22 9.36 -1.28 3.35
CA LEU A 22 9.71 -0.75 4.67
C LEU A 22 11.22 -0.58 4.86
N LEU A 23 12.03 -1.44 4.24
CA LEU A 23 13.49 -1.33 4.25
C LEU A 23 13.97 -0.09 3.48
N ASP A 24 13.39 0.15 2.30
CA ASP A 24 13.72 1.30 1.45
C ASP A 24 13.19 2.62 2.02
N PHE A 25 12.10 2.56 2.79
CA PHE A 25 11.43 3.69 3.39
C PHE A 25 11.26 3.51 4.90
N PRO A 26 12.33 3.67 5.71
CA PRO A 26 12.32 3.40 7.16
C PRO A 26 11.43 4.34 7.99
N VAL A 27 10.79 5.32 7.35
CA VAL A 27 9.80 6.22 7.96
C VAL A 27 8.36 5.71 7.81
N LEU A 28 8.15 4.68 6.99
CA LEU A 28 6.86 4.02 6.83
C LEU A 28 6.68 2.95 7.89
N GLU A 29 5.46 2.79 8.36
CA GLU A 29 5.04 1.65 9.14
C GLU A 29 4.13 0.73 8.31
N ILE A 30 3.97 -0.52 8.74
CA ILE A 30 3.09 -1.47 8.06
C ILE A 30 1.64 -0.95 8.00
N GLN A 31 1.21 -0.17 9.00
CA GLN A 31 -0.10 0.47 9.05
C GLN A 31 -0.30 1.47 7.90
N ASP A 32 0.76 2.16 7.45
CA ASP A 32 0.67 3.10 6.33
C ASP A 32 0.39 2.38 5.02
N ILE A 33 1.05 1.23 4.81
CA ILE A 33 0.84 0.37 3.64
C ILE A 33 -0.60 -0.17 3.65
N GLN A 34 -1.09 -0.64 4.80
CA GLN A 34 -2.47 -1.10 4.97
C GLN A 34 -3.48 0.03 4.70
N ALA A 35 -3.21 1.25 5.17
CA ALA A 35 -4.05 2.42 4.91
C ALA A 35 -4.09 2.76 3.41
N CYS A 36 -2.95 2.66 2.70
CA CYS A 36 -2.88 2.85 1.25
C CYS A 36 -3.72 1.82 0.50
N LEU A 37 -3.64 0.54 0.87
CA LEU A 37 -4.45 -0.53 0.29
C LEU A 37 -5.94 -0.34 0.56
N LEU A 38 -6.32 0.07 1.77
CA LEU A 38 -7.72 0.33 2.12
C LEU A 38 -8.26 1.53 1.34
N TYR A 39 -7.46 2.59 1.19
CA TYR A 39 -7.79 3.74 0.37
C TYR A 39 -8.01 3.33 -1.10
N ALA A 40 -7.12 2.51 -1.65
CA ALA A 40 -7.25 1.98 -3.02
C ALA A 40 -8.52 1.15 -3.18
N ALA A 41 -8.80 0.24 -2.24
CA ALA A 41 -9.98 -0.62 -2.27
C ALA A 41 -11.28 0.20 -2.26
N ARG A 42 -11.39 1.20 -1.38
CA ARG A 42 -12.53 2.12 -1.33
C ARG A 42 -12.71 2.88 -2.64
N ARG A 43 -11.60 3.36 -3.23
CA ARG A 43 -11.63 4.16 -4.47
C ARG A 43 -11.96 3.32 -5.71
N ALA A 44 -11.61 2.03 -5.70
CA ALA A 44 -11.93 1.08 -6.75
C ALA A 44 -13.32 0.43 -6.59
N ASN A 45 -14.11 0.84 -5.59
CA ASN A 45 -15.37 0.19 -5.20
C ASN A 45 -15.22 -1.33 -4.98
N LEU A 46 -14.05 -1.74 -4.47
CA LEU A 46 -13.84 -3.12 -4.04
C LEU A 46 -14.55 -3.31 -2.70
N GLU A 47 -15.82 -3.70 -2.77
CA GLU A 47 -16.55 -4.23 -1.63
C GLU A 47 -15.82 -5.49 -1.14
N ARG A 48 -15.55 -5.57 0.17
CA ARG A 48 -14.92 -6.75 0.75
C ARG A 48 -15.84 -7.93 0.47
N LEU A 49 -15.40 -8.85 -0.38
CA LEU A 49 -16.07 -10.14 -0.56
C LEU A 49 -15.89 -10.90 0.75
N ALA A 50 -16.86 -10.76 1.66
CA ALA A 50 -16.97 -11.64 2.81
C ALA A 50 -17.40 -13.00 2.27
N ALA A 51 -16.47 -13.97 2.31
CA ALA A 51 -16.73 -15.39 2.09
C ALA A 51 -16.79 -16.10 3.45
#